data_AF-A0A953VTE7-F1
#
_entry.id   AF-A0A953VTE7-F1
#
_cell.length_a   1.000
_cell.length_b   1.000
_cell.length_c   1.000
_cell.angle_alpha   90.00
_cell.angle_beta   90.00
_cell.angle_gamma   90.00
#
_symmetry.space_group_name_H-M   'P 1'
#
loop_
_entity.id
_entity.type
_entity.pdbx_description
1 polymer ?
#
loop_
_entity_poly.entity_id
_entity_poly.type
_entity_poly.pdbx_seq_one_letter_code
_entity_poly.pdbx_strand_id
1 'polypeptide(L)'
;MKKFRCAIVGAAFCVCASVTSIGAAFAADNTKEGMVAFFMETGCPEGWSVATAAEGRMLLGVTDSTKFKIGAQGGGNALANEEDRTHTHSYKTTVSLGSSDIEADGGDNTNPASPGNKDVPNSPPGTTDAATSGAPMAQLTVCEKTTAPSDPTAQDPYPLGTLSFFNAQSCPAGSGEDWQPAPLGTGDLGYFVVPFFNPPAATLAALVGTGMAPGENREHSHAFSSSISVDSQELVGKWGCAPWYVPGLCDPVTKDGTKSFSGTTYATSSGLPYVTYMLCQKSAFSPSSNPPQDVPQEVVTFLTDQTCPTGWKMTEATTGRYLVGLPSGGIPGVTFGGEPLQPTGTEPNPVAEHVHTFSGQVETGDKGVGLASGSGSDNVGKRGTYNYSGTTKESSVGLPYMGVIQCQPCTANDPDQACQTQ
;
A
#
# COMPACT_ATOMS: atom_id res chain seq x y z
N MET A 1 57.43 26.60 -37.36
CA MET A 1 57.39 28.07 -37.57
C MET A 1 55.94 28.51 -37.79
N LYS A 2 55.34 29.21 -36.82
CA LYS A 2 54.52 30.42 -37.04
C LYS A 2 54.03 30.89 -35.67
N LYS A 3 54.71 31.94 -35.20
CA LYS A 3 54.38 32.71 -34.01
C LYS A 3 53.17 33.58 -34.36
N PHE A 4 52.15 33.60 -33.51
CA PHE A 4 51.26 34.74 -33.41
C PHE A 4 51.30 35.25 -31.97
N ARG A 5 52.00 36.38 -31.82
CA ARG A 5 51.85 37.30 -30.70
C ARG A 5 50.85 38.35 -31.15
N CYS A 6 49.84 38.65 -30.35
CA CYS A 6 49.26 39.99 -30.34
C CYS A 6 48.81 40.31 -28.92
N ALA A 7 49.46 41.32 -28.36
CA ALA A 7 49.13 41.95 -27.10
C ALA A 7 48.12 43.06 -27.38
N ILE A 8 47.04 43.13 -26.61
CA ILE A 8 46.34 44.39 -26.37
C ILE A 8 46.09 44.50 -24.86
N VAL A 9 46.73 45.51 -24.31
CA VAL A 9 46.57 46.04 -22.96
C VAL A 9 45.25 46.81 -22.94
N GLY A 10 44.25 46.29 -22.24
CA GLY A 10 43.02 46.98 -21.92
C GLY A 10 42.81 46.91 -20.41
N ALA A 11 43.19 47.98 -19.71
CA ALA A 11 42.88 48.15 -18.29
C ALA A 11 41.36 48.42 -18.16
N ALA A 12 40.58 47.35 -18.11
CA ALA A 12 39.18 47.40 -17.71
C ALA A 12 39.15 47.52 -16.19
N PHE A 13 38.77 48.70 -15.70
CA PHE A 13 38.41 48.93 -14.30
C PHE A 13 37.19 48.05 -13.99
N CYS A 14 37.44 46.82 -13.54
CA CYS A 14 36.42 45.93 -13.02
C CYS A 14 36.02 46.46 -11.65
N VAL A 15 35.02 47.34 -11.63
CA VAL A 15 34.30 47.70 -10.40
C VAL A 15 33.66 46.42 -9.90
N CYS A 16 34.35 45.72 -9.00
CA CYS A 16 33.74 44.72 -8.13
C CYS A 16 32.73 45.47 -7.25
N ALA A 17 31.55 45.72 -7.79
CA ALA A 17 30.38 45.97 -6.97
C ALA A 17 30.22 44.69 -6.14
N SER A 18 30.74 44.71 -4.93
CA SER A 18 30.36 43.78 -3.87
C SER A 18 28.86 43.96 -3.71
N VAL A 19 28.09 43.15 -4.43
CA VAL A 19 26.69 42.91 -4.16
C VAL A 19 26.69 42.30 -2.77
N THR A 20 26.60 43.15 -1.75
CA THR A 20 26.06 42.75 -0.46
C THR A 20 24.67 42.26 -0.76
N SER A 21 24.53 40.95 -0.99
CA SER A 21 23.26 40.28 -0.83
C SER A 21 22.86 40.60 0.61
N ILE A 22 21.97 41.57 0.76
CA ILE A 22 21.21 41.72 1.98
C ILE A 22 20.44 40.41 2.03
N GLY A 23 21.00 39.42 2.74
CA GLY A 23 20.27 38.22 3.08
C GLY A 23 19.05 38.74 3.80
N ALA A 24 17.90 38.69 3.14
CA ALA A 24 16.65 38.87 3.83
C ALA A 24 16.72 37.88 4.98
N ALA A 25 16.76 38.38 6.21
CA ALA A 25 16.67 37.52 7.38
C ALA A 25 15.37 36.73 7.16
N PHE A 26 15.50 35.43 6.87
CA PHE A 26 14.34 34.57 6.77
C PHE A 26 13.60 34.73 8.10
N ALA A 27 12.29 34.91 8.03
CA ALA A 27 11.45 34.96 9.22
C ALA A 27 11.78 33.74 10.09
N ALA A 28 11.85 33.95 11.40
CA ALA A 28 12.28 32.91 12.31
C ALA A 28 11.25 31.77 12.27
N ASP A 29 11.63 30.64 11.68
CA ASP A 29 10.79 29.44 11.69
C ASP A 29 10.69 28.90 13.12
N ASN A 30 9.49 29.09 13.70
CA ASN A 30 9.16 28.78 15.08
C ASN A 30 8.62 27.35 15.26
N THR A 31 8.77 26.51 14.24
CA THR A 31 8.43 25.08 14.30
C THR A 31 9.25 24.36 15.38
N LYS A 32 8.60 23.44 16.09
CA LYS A 32 9.23 22.67 17.17
C LYS A 32 10.29 21.70 16.64
N GLU A 33 11.40 21.63 17.36
CA GLU A 33 12.45 20.64 17.12
C GLU A 33 11.88 19.21 17.18
N GLY A 34 12.37 18.35 16.31
CA GLY A 34 11.92 16.97 16.16
C GLY A 34 10.61 16.82 15.40
N MET A 35 9.96 17.91 14.97
CA MET A 35 8.81 17.83 14.05
C MET A 35 9.27 17.23 12.72
N VAL A 36 8.51 16.26 12.21
CA VAL A 36 8.71 15.60 10.92
C VAL A 36 7.53 15.94 10.01
N ALA A 37 7.82 16.55 8.86
CA ALA A 37 6.80 17.02 7.93
C ALA A 37 7.13 16.70 6.48
N PHE A 38 6.11 16.67 5.64
CA PHE A 38 6.25 16.53 4.19
C PHE A 38 6.40 17.91 3.53
N PHE A 39 7.16 17.95 2.43
CA PHE A 39 7.44 19.14 1.64
C PHE A 39 7.23 18.87 0.16
N MET A 40 6.70 19.86 -0.56
CA MET A 40 6.53 19.81 -2.02
C MET A 40 7.83 20.12 -2.80
N GLU A 41 8.91 20.45 -2.11
CA GLU A 41 10.24 20.71 -2.69
C GLU A 41 11.19 19.53 -2.52
N THR A 42 12.23 19.43 -3.34
CA THR A 42 13.21 18.33 -3.30
C THR A 42 14.18 18.42 -2.12
N GLY A 43 14.26 19.58 -1.46
CA GLY A 43 15.18 19.83 -0.35
C GLY A 43 14.46 20.22 0.93
N CYS A 44 15.21 20.24 2.03
CA CYS A 44 14.73 20.75 3.30
C CYS A 44 15.11 22.22 3.47
N PRO A 45 14.21 23.06 4.02
CA PRO A 45 14.50 24.46 4.30
C PRO A 45 15.53 24.62 5.43
N GLU A 46 16.01 25.85 5.64
CA GLU A 46 16.98 26.14 6.71
C GLU A 46 16.45 25.73 8.10
N GLY A 47 17.30 25.10 8.92
CA GLY A 47 16.93 24.53 10.21
C GLY A 47 16.26 23.15 10.15
N TRP A 48 16.03 22.63 8.94
CA TRP A 48 15.53 21.29 8.70
C TRP A 48 16.59 20.41 8.04
N SER A 49 16.44 19.10 8.20
CA SER A 49 17.27 18.10 7.53
C SER A 49 16.41 16.98 6.96
N VAL A 50 16.89 16.29 5.93
CA VAL A 50 16.16 15.14 5.37
C VAL A 50 16.03 14.07 6.45
N ALA A 51 14.80 13.63 6.69
CA ALA A 51 14.52 12.53 7.61
C ALA A 51 14.88 11.20 6.93
N THR A 52 16.17 10.87 6.89
CA THR A 52 16.72 9.70 6.16
C THR A 52 16.02 8.37 6.50
N ALA A 53 15.52 8.22 7.73
CA ALA A 53 14.76 7.03 8.12
C ALA A 53 13.41 6.87 7.40
N ALA A 54 12.88 7.93 6.79
CA ALA A 54 11.62 7.97 6.06
C ALA A 54 11.77 7.85 4.53
N GLU A 55 12.99 7.92 3.97
CA GLU A 55 13.19 7.78 2.53
C GLU A 55 12.68 6.43 2.02
N GLY A 56 11.76 6.46 1.06
CA GLY A 56 11.08 5.29 0.52
C GLY A 56 10.12 4.59 1.51
N ARG A 57 9.69 5.27 2.58
CA ARG A 57 8.80 4.67 3.60
C ARG A 57 7.59 5.56 3.87
N MET A 58 6.47 4.92 4.19
CA MET A 58 5.30 5.61 4.73
C MET A 58 5.53 5.99 6.20
N LEU A 59 4.90 7.07 6.65
CA LEU A 59 4.94 7.48 8.06
C LEU A 59 3.75 6.88 8.81
N LEU A 60 4.03 5.95 9.71
CA LEU A 60 3.03 5.37 10.60
C LEU A 60 2.95 6.22 11.87
N GLY A 61 1.81 6.89 12.05
CA GLY A 61 1.54 7.70 13.24
C GLY A 61 1.12 6.81 14.41
N VAL A 62 1.78 6.98 15.56
CA VAL A 62 1.49 6.25 16.80
C VAL A 62 1.29 7.22 17.96
N THR A 63 0.55 6.82 18.99
CA THR A 63 0.22 7.71 20.12
C THR A 63 0.76 7.22 21.47
N ASP A 64 1.28 5.99 21.54
CA ASP A 64 1.90 5.41 22.73
C ASP A 64 3.31 4.88 22.40
N SER A 65 4.32 5.67 22.75
CA SER A 65 5.72 5.32 22.57
C SER A 65 6.22 4.23 23.54
N THR A 66 5.45 3.89 24.58
CA THR A 66 5.78 2.77 25.47
C THR A 66 5.55 1.42 24.78
N LYS A 67 4.74 1.41 23.71
CA LYS A 67 4.44 0.24 22.87
C LYS A 67 5.19 0.28 21.56
N PHE A 68 5.27 1.46 20.95
CA PHE A 68 5.96 1.67 19.70
C PHE A 68 7.32 2.31 19.92
N LYS A 69 8.37 1.65 19.45
CA LYS A 69 9.67 2.31 19.31
C LYS A 69 9.58 3.34 18.19
N ILE A 70 9.75 4.63 18.51
CA ILE A 70 9.86 5.71 17.51
C ILE A 70 11.10 5.52 16.63
N GLY A 71 10.96 5.77 15.33
CA GLY A 71 11.98 5.52 14.31
C GLY A 71 12.15 4.05 13.94
N ALA A 72 11.32 3.14 14.46
CA ALA A 72 11.34 1.75 14.05
C ALA A 72 10.78 1.59 12.64
N GLN A 73 11.47 0.79 11.83
CA GLN A 73 11.06 0.47 10.47
C GLN A 73 10.34 -0.88 10.45
N GLY A 74 9.30 -1.00 9.63
CA GLY A 74 8.54 -2.23 9.44
C GLY A 74 8.07 -2.39 8.00
N GLY A 75 7.35 -3.48 7.73
CA GLY A 75 6.71 -3.74 6.44
C GLY A 75 7.64 -4.19 5.30
N GLY A 76 8.94 -3.89 5.33
CA GLY A 76 9.90 -4.34 4.31
C GLY A 76 11.09 -3.40 4.12
N ASN A 77 11.81 -3.59 3.01
CA ASN A 77 12.84 -2.63 2.54
C ASN A 77 12.17 -1.37 1.97
N ALA A 78 12.84 -0.23 2.12
CA ALA A 78 12.42 1.05 1.52
C ALA A 78 12.10 0.89 0.03
N LEU A 79 11.11 1.64 -0.43
CA LEU A 79 10.73 1.74 -1.84
C LEU A 79 11.78 2.57 -2.59
N ALA A 80 12.10 2.15 -3.82
CA ALA A 80 12.77 3.02 -4.77
C ALA A 80 11.84 4.15 -5.25
N ASN A 81 12.39 5.11 -6.01
CA ASN A 81 11.59 6.19 -6.59
C ASN A 81 10.49 5.60 -7.47
N GLU A 82 9.23 6.00 -7.21
CA GLU A 82 8.03 5.53 -7.91
C GLU A 82 7.86 4.00 -7.96
N GLU A 83 8.42 3.26 -7.00
CA GLU A 83 8.30 1.81 -6.96
C GLU A 83 6.92 1.36 -6.49
N ASP A 84 6.14 0.74 -7.39
CA ASP A 84 4.98 -0.05 -7.00
C ASP A 84 5.40 -1.50 -6.67
N ARG A 85 5.55 -1.78 -5.36
CA ARG A 85 6.05 -3.06 -4.84
C ARG A 85 5.16 -4.22 -5.30
N THR A 86 5.79 -5.23 -5.88
CA THR A 86 5.11 -6.48 -6.25
C THR A 86 5.29 -7.58 -5.20
N HIS A 87 4.29 -8.46 -5.06
CA HIS A 87 4.37 -9.66 -4.23
C HIS A 87 3.60 -10.82 -4.87
N THR A 88 3.69 -12.01 -4.25
CA THR A 88 3.03 -13.25 -4.68
C THR A 88 2.36 -13.92 -3.50
N HIS A 89 1.38 -14.80 -3.73
CA HIS A 89 0.86 -15.69 -2.71
C HIS A 89 1.09 -17.15 -3.07
N SER A 90 1.34 -17.98 -2.06
CA SER A 90 1.23 -19.42 -2.22
C SER A 90 -0.23 -19.87 -2.08
N TYR A 91 -0.63 -20.97 -2.71
CA TYR A 91 -1.98 -21.52 -2.60
C TYR A 91 -1.99 -23.03 -2.70
N LYS A 92 -2.95 -23.65 -2.01
CA LYS A 92 -3.25 -25.08 -2.13
C LYS A 92 -4.74 -25.30 -1.95
N THR A 93 -5.36 -26.06 -2.85
CA THR A 93 -6.74 -26.52 -2.71
C THR A 93 -6.88 -27.95 -3.25
N THR A 94 -8.10 -28.45 -3.38
CA THR A 94 -8.41 -29.73 -4.00
C THR A 94 -9.49 -29.58 -5.06
N VAL A 95 -9.39 -30.34 -6.15
CA VAL A 95 -10.47 -30.53 -7.12
C VAL A 95 -11.09 -31.91 -6.92
N SER A 96 -12.42 -31.98 -6.88
CA SER A 96 -13.14 -33.25 -6.77
C SER A 96 -13.39 -33.85 -8.15
N LEU A 97 -12.79 -35.01 -8.39
CA LEU A 97 -13.05 -35.82 -9.57
C LEU A 97 -14.23 -36.75 -9.26
N GLY A 98 -15.44 -36.31 -9.62
CA GLY A 98 -16.66 -37.10 -9.42
C GLY A 98 -16.54 -38.49 -10.07
N SER A 99 -17.17 -39.49 -9.45
CA SER A 99 -17.13 -40.87 -9.94
C SER A 99 -18.25 -41.18 -10.93
N SER A 100 -18.03 -42.19 -11.75
CA SER A 100 -19.01 -42.92 -12.54
C SER A 100 -18.63 -44.39 -12.50
N ASP A 101 -19.63 -45.28 -12.43
CA ASP A 101 -19.39 -46.70 -12.25
C ASP A 101 -19.40 -47.43 -13.61
N ILE A 102 -18.40 -48.28 -13.82
CA ILE A 102 -18.28 -49.16 -15.00
C ILE A 102 -18.31 -50.62 -14.53
N GLU A 103 -19.08 -51.45 -15.24
CA GLU A 103 -19.10 -52.90 -15.04
C GLU A 103 -17.83 -53.50 -15.67
N ALA A 104 -17.00 -54.13 -14.83
CA ALA A 104 -15.64 -54.50 -15.18
C ALA A 104 -15.33 -55.98 -14.92
N ASP A 105 -14.88 -56.72 -15.94
CA ASP A 105 -14.44 -58.13 -15.83
C ASP A 105 -13.04 -58.31 -16.44
N GLY A 106 -11.99 -58.06 -15.65
CA GLY A 106 -10.65 -58.63 -15.83
C GLY A 106 -9.86 -58.43 -17.15
N GLY A 107 -9.94 -57.28 -17.83
CA GLY A 107 -9.15 -56.95 -19.05
C GLY A 107 -8.05 -55.88 -18.90
N ASP A 108 -7.15 -55.80 -19.89
CA ASP A 108 -5.93 -54.96 -19.92
C ASP A 108 -6.12 -53.54 -20.50
N ASN A 109 -7.19 -52.84 -20.14
CA ASN A 109 -7.38 -51.46 -20.63
C ASN A 109 -6.61 -50.43 -19.80
N THR A 110 -5.85 -49.59 -20.50
CA THR A 110 -4.88 -48.71 -19.88
C THR A 110 -5.43 -47.30 -19.70
N ASN A 111 -5.56 -46.86 -18.44
CA ASN A 111 -5.52 -45.47 -17.98
C ASN A 111 -6.84 -44.63 -17.90
N PRO A 112 -8.01 -45.11 -17.43
CA PRO A 112 -9.01 -44.18 -16.89
C PRO A 112 -8.50 -43.43 -15.67
N ALA A 113 -8.97 -42.20 -15.50
CA ALA A 113 -8.65 -41.38 -14.34
C ALA A 113 -9.31 -41.92 -13.07
N SER A 114 -8.54 -42.06 -12.00
CA SER A 114 -9.04 -42.39 -10.66
C SER A 114 -9.92 -41.26 -10.12
N PRO A 115 -11.14 -41.53 -9.61
CA PRO A 115 -11.98 -40.52 -8.98
C PRO A 115 -11.39 -40.09 -7.63
N GLY A 116 -12.04 -39.12 -6.99
CA GLY A 116 -11.65 -38.60 -5.68
C GLY A 116 -11.02 -37.21 -5.75
N ASN A 117 -10.53 -36.74 -4.60
CA ASN A 117 -9.95 -35.41 -4.51
C ASN A 117 -8.48 -35.43 -4.96
N LYS A 118 -8.12 -34.47 -5.82
CA LYS A 118 -6.72 -34.23 -6.23
C LYS A 118 -6.27 -32.87 -5.74
N ASP A 119 -5.03 -32.80 -5.27
CA ASP A 119 -4.43 -31.54 -4.84
C ASP A 119 -4.25 -30.60 -6.04
N VAL A 120 -4.45 -29.30 -5.81
CA VAL A 120 -4.29 -28.26 -6.82
C VAL A 120 -3.37 -27.17 -6.26
N PRO A 121 -2.12 -27.11 -6.75
CA PRO A 121 -1.43 -28.11 -7.59
C PRO A 121 -0.99 -29.35 -6.79
N ASN A 122 -0.59 -30.41 -7.50
CA ASN A 122 -0.28 -31.73 -6.92
C ASN A 122 0.85 -31.75 -5.88
N SER A 123 1.86 -30.87 -5.98
CA SER A 123 2.92 -30.52 -4.99
C SER A 123 4.15 -30.00 -5.73
N PRO A 124 4.88 -28.96 -5.26
CA PRO A 124 4.63 -28.13 -4.07
C PRO A 124 3.37 -27.25 -4.22
N PRO A 125 2.93 -26.51 -3.17
CA PRO A 125 1.87 -25.50 -3.30
C PRO A 125 2.11 -24.58 -4.51
N GLY A 126 1.03 -24.16 -5.15
CA GLY A 126 1.09 -23.22 -6.26
C GLY A 126 1.53 -21.86 -5.77
N THR A 127 2.06 -21.05 -6.68
CA THR A 127 2.35 -19.64 -6.40
C THR A 127 1.64 -18.82 -7.46
N THR A 128 0.99 -17.74 -7.06
CA THR A 128 0.41 -16.78 -7.99
C THR A 128 1.52 -16.04 -8.72
N ASP A 129 1.22 -15.46 -9.87
CA ASP A 129 2.13 -14.51 -10.51
C ASP A 129 2.29 -13.27 -9.62
N ALA A 130 3.42 -12.57 -9.80
CA ALA A 130 3.68 -11.33 -9.11
C ALA A 130 2.69 -10.26 -9.58
N ALA A 131 2.06 -9.57 -8.64
CA ALA A 131 1.21 -8.41 -8.91
C ALA A 131 1.61 -7.28 -7.96
N THR A 132 1.28 -6.05 -8.34
CA THR A 132 1.57 -4.89 -7.50
C THR A 132 0.65 -4.83 -6.28
N SER A 133 1.04 -4.05 -5.27
CA SER A 133 0.29 -3.90 -4.03
C SER A 133 -1.07 -3.22 -4.18
N GLY A 134 -1.30 -2.56 -5.33
CA GLY A 134 -2.47 -1.74 -5.57
C GLY A 134 -2.51 -0.42 -4.78
N ALA A 135 -1.70 -0.23 -3.74
CA ALA A 135 -1.80 0.93 -2.85
C ALA A 135 -1.58 2.27 -3.59
N PRO A 136 -2.47 3.28 -3.45
CA PRO A 136 -2.27 4.57 -4.09
C PRO A 136 -1.26 5.37 -3.28
N MET A 137 -0.17 5.76 -3.92
CA MET A 137 0.95 6.40 -3.24
C MET A 137 1.30 7.73 -3.88
N ALA A 138 1.86 8.62 -3.07
CA ALA A 138 2.53 9.82 -3.53
C ALA A 138 3.85 10.00 -2.77
N GLN A 139 4.89 10.45 -3.48
CA GLN A 139 6.21 10.66 -2.90
C GLN A 139 6.45 12.15 -2.63
N LEU A 140 6.80 12.49 -1.39
CA LEU A 140 7.09 13.85 -0.94
C LEU A 140 8.35 13.86 -0.10
N THR A 141 9.13 14.95 -0.15
CA THR A 141 10.32 15.07 0.68
C THR A 141 9.90 15.10 2.14
N VAL A 142 10.55 14.31 2.99
CA VAL A 142 10.28 14.31 4.43
C VAL A 142 11.46 14.97 5.12
N CYS A 143 11.19 16.03 5.86
CA CYS A 143 12.19 16.75 6.61
C CYS A 143 11.88 16.69 8.11
N GLU A 144 12.93 16.70 8.91
CA GLU A 144 12.90 16.83 10.36
C GLU A 144 13.48 18.17 10.78
N LYS A 145 12.77 18.90 11.66
CA LYS A 145 13.25 20.15 12.26
C LYS A 145 14.36 19.83 13.24
N THR A 146 15.57 20.30 12.96
CA THR A 146 16.79 19.95 13.74
C THR A 146 17.23 21.02 14.74
N THR A 147 16.67 22.22 14.65
CA THR A 147 17.03 23.35 15.51
C THR A 147 15.80 23.89 16.20
N ALA A 148 15.81 23.98 17.53
CA ALA A 148 14.77 24.69 18.25
C ALA A 148 14.66 26.17 17.79
N PRO A 149 13.48 26.79 17.93
CA PRO A 149 13.32 28.22 17.72
C PRO A 149 14.34 29.02 18.54
N SER A 150 14.93 30.05 17.94
CA SER A 150 15.91 30.90 18.63
C SER A 150 15.31 31.68 19.81
N ASP A 151 14.01 31.94 19.76
CA ASP A 151 13.23 32.51 20.86
C ASP A 151 12.34 31.42 21.48
N PRO A 152 12.60 31.00 22.74
CA PRO A 152 11.80 29.98 23.42
C PRO A 152 10.40 30.46 23.80
N THR A 153 10.12 31.75 23.68
CA THR A 153 8.78 32.34 23.88
C THR A 153 8.01 32.50 22.57
N ALA A 154 8.65 32.21 21.44
CA ALA A 154 7.99 32.26 20.15
C ALA A 154 6.86 31.23 20.11
N GLN A 155 5.71 31.69 19.63
CA GLN A 155 4.52 30.86 19.53
C GLN A 155 4.65 29.89 18.38
N ASP A 156 4.22 28.65 18.60
CA ASP A 156 4.07 27.67 17.53
C ASP A 156 3.12 28.20 16.43
N PRO A 157 3.56 28.22 15.15
CA PRO A 157 2.84 28.89 14.06
C PRO A 157 1.74 28.04 13.41
N TYR A 158 1.60 26.76 13.77
CA TYR A 158 0.61 25.87 13.15
C TYR A 158 -0.82 26.16 13.64
N PRO A 159 -1.86 25.95 12.83
CA PRO A 159 -3.24 26.13 13.28
C PRO A 159 -3.69 25.07 14.28
N LEU A 160 -4.72 25.39 15.07
CA LEU A 160 -5.43 24.43 15.93
C LEU A 160 -5.91 23.23 15.09
N GLY A 161 -5.86 22.03 15.66
CA GLY A 161 -6.28 20.81 14.96
C GLY A 161 -5.27 20.26 13.96
N THR A 162 -4.10 20.91 13.80
CA THR A 162 -3.00 20.39 13.02
C THR A 162 -2.54 19.04 13.57
N LEU A 163 -2.36 18.05 12.69
CA LEU A 163 -1.64 16.81 12.96
C LEU A 163 -0.23 16.90 12.41
N SER A 164 0.75 16.49 13.22
CA SER A 164 2.14 16.41 12.79
C SER A 164 2.84 15.21 13.43
N PHE A 165 3.88 14.74 12.75
CA PHE A 165 4.71 13.64 13.23
C PHE A 165 5.89 14.21 14.02
N PHE A 166 6.32 13.49 15.05
CA PHE A 166 7.48 13.87 15.85
C PHE A 166 8.44 12.70 16.01
N ASN A 167 9.72 12.96 15.81
CA ASN A 167 10.82 12.07 16.15
C ASN A 167 11.15 12.17 17.66
N ALA A 168 10.13 11.97 18.48
CA ALA A 168 10.22 12.10 19.94
C ALA A 168 9.33 11.05 20.62
N GLN A 169 9.69 10.68 21.85
CA GLN A 169 8.93 9.70 22.64
C GLN A 169 7.60 10.26 23.18
N SER A 170 7.38 11.58 23.12
CA SER A 170 6.14 12.21 23.54
C SER A 170 5.89 13.45 22.71
N CYS A 171 4.64 13.88 22.65
CA CYS A 171 4.32 15.17 22.07
C CYS A 171 5.01 16.30 22.84
N PRO A 172 5.49 17.36 22.16
CA PRO A 172 6.07 18.52 22.83
C PRO A 172 5.09 19.13 23.83
N ALA A 173 5.59 19.51 25.01
CA ALA A 173 4.82 20.20 26.04
C ALA A 173 5.44 21.57 26.36
N GLY A 174 4.64 22.57 26.75
CA GLY A 174 5.13 23.91 27.07
C GLY A 174 4.03 24.88 27.53
N SER A 175 4.41 26.03 28.10
CA SER A 175 3.54 27.00 28.80
C SER A 175 2.59 27.83 27.92
N GLY A 176 2.07 27.22 26.86
CA GLY A 176 1.15 27.83 25.88
C GLY A 176 0.98 27.00 24.61
N GLU A 177 1.44 25.74 24.62
CA GLU A 177 1.68 24.94 23.42
C GLU A 177 1.30 23.49 23.72
N ASP A 178 0.01 23.20 23.55
CA ASP A 178 -0.51 21.88 23.83
C ASP A 178 -0.49 21.06 22.54
N TRP A 179 0.65 20.44 22.23
CA TRP A 179 0.64 19.26 21.37
C TRP A 179 0.29 18.07 22.25
N GLN A 180 -0.75 17.35 21.89
CA GLN A 180 -1.21 16.16 22.59
C GLN A 180 -1.18 14.97 21.64
N PRO A 181 -1.07 13.73 22.14
CA PRO A 181 -1.23 12.56 21.28
C PRO A 181 -2.53 12.67 20.49
N ALA A 182 -2.46 12.45 19.17
CA ALA A 182 -3.64 12.52 18.31
C ALA A 182 -4.72 11.51 18.77
N PRO A 183 -6.01 11.79 18.58
CA PRO A 183 -7.09 10.92 19.02
C PRO A 183 -7.27 9.71 18.07
N LEU A 184 -6.29 8.80 18.03
CA LEU A 184 -6.31 7.56 17.24
C LEU A 184 -7.14 6.42 17.89
N GLY A 185 -7.97 6.72 18.89
CA GLY A 185 -8.62 5.70 19.73
C GLY A 185 -7.69 5.15 20.81
N THR A 186 -7.98 3.96 21.34
CA THR A 186 -7.25 3.40 22.49
C THR A 186 -5.87 2.83 22.12
N GLY A 187 -4.81 3.55 22.51
CA GLY A 187 -3.57 3.07 23.13
C GLY A 187 -2.51 2.36 22.26
N ASP A 188 -2.87 1.31 21.53
CA ASP A 188 -1.86 0.32 21.08
C ASP A 188 -1.74 0.19 19.56
N LEU A 189 -2.30 1.13 18.79
CA LEU A 189 -2.47 1.02 17.34
C LEU A 189 -1.87 2.21 16.58
N GLY A 190 -1.23 1.92 15.45
CA GLY A 190 -0.73 2.91 14.50
C GLY A 190 -1.64 3.10 13.29
N TYR A 191 -1.72 4.31 12.78
CA TYR A 191 -2.49 4.67 11.57
C TYR A 191 -1.65 5.52 10.62
N PHE A 192 -1.83 5.33 9.31
CA PHE A 192 -1.30 6.25 8.31
C PHE A 192 -2.20 7.48 8.20
N VAL A 193 -1.63 8.64 7.89
CA VAL A 193 -2.41 9.85 7.60
C VAL A 193 -2.59 9.95 6.09
N VAL A 194 -3.85 9.96 5.63
CA VAL A 194 -4.20 10.07 4.20
C VAL A 194 -4.94 11.38 3.97
N PRO A 195 -4.41 12.28 3.12
CA PRO A 195 -5.07 13.53 2.82
C PRO A 195 -6.23 13.32 1.85
N PHE A 196 -7.29 14.11 1.99
CA PHE A 196 -8.44 14.17 1.11
C PHE A 196 -8.77 15.62 0.79
N PHE A 197 -9.14 15.88 -0.46
CA PHE A 197 -9.63 17.18 -0.90
C PHE A 197 -11.15 17.27 -0.69
N ASN A 198 -11.60 18.30 0.03
CA ASN A 198 -13.02 18.54 0.36
C ASN A 198 -13.78 17.28 0.82
N PRO A 199 -13.28 16.52 1.81
CA PRO A 199 -13.95 15.33 2.30
C PRO A 199 -15.28 15.70 2.95
N PRO A 200 -16.33 14.86 2.84
CA PRO A 200 -17.55 15.08 3.61
C PRO A 200 -17.25 15.08 5.11
N ALA A 201 -17.95 15.94 5.85
CA ALA A 201 -17.81 16.13 7.30
C ALA A 201 -17.68 14.82 8.11
N ALA A 202 -18.51 13.84 7.79
CA ALA A 202 -18.57 12.55 8.49
C ALA A 202 -17.33 11.66 8.29
N THR A 203 -16.49 11.98 7.30
CA THR A 203 -15.31 11.19 6.93
C THR A 203 -14.01 11.76 7.49
N LEU A 204 -14.08 12.97 8.02
CA LEU A 204 -12.93 13.71 8.50
C LEU A 204 -12.49 13.19 9.87
N ALA A 205 -11.18 12.97 10.01
CA ALA A 205 -10.56 12.26 11.13
C ALA A 205 -11.13 10.86 11.38
N ALA A 206 -11.89 10.29 10.42
CA ALA A 206 -12.40 8.95 10.54
C ALA A 206 -11.25 7.95 10.41
N LEU A 207 -11.20 7.01 11.36
CA LEU A 207 -10.28 5.88 11.33
C LEU A 207 -10.87 4.77 10.47
N VAL A 208 -10.14 4.36 9.45
CA VAL A 208 -10.52 3.26 8.55
C VAL A 208 -9.58 2.09 8.77
N GLY A 209 -10.17 0.91 8.96
CA GLY A 209 -9.45 -0.33 9.20
C GLY A 209 -8.97 -0.52 10.64
N THR A 210 -8.43 -1.70 10.91
CA THR A 210 -7.78 -2.00 12.20
C THR A 210 -6.35 -1.49 12.17
N GLY A 211 -6.02 -0.60 13.11
CA GLY A 211 -4.70 -0.01 13.23
C GLY A 211 -3.58 -1.06 13.37
N MET A 212 -2.35 -0.66 13.09
CA MET A 212 -1.19 -1.56 13.08
C MET A 212 -0.63 -1.75 14.49
N ALA A 213 -0.32 -2.98 14.87
CA ALA A 213 0.42 -3.30 16.09
C ALA A 213 1.92 -2.96 15.94
N PRO A 214 2.68 -2.86 17.06
CA PRO A 214 4.12 -2.60 17.00
C PRO A 214 4.89 -3.64 16.18
N GLY A 215 5.64 -3.17 15.17
CA GLY A 215 6.45 -4.02 14.29
C GLY A 215 5.64 -4.93 13.36
N GLU A 216 4.33 -4.73 13.29
CA GLU A 216 3.45 -5.53 12.44
C GLU A 216 3.85 -5.43 10.97
N ASN A 217 3.86 -6.56 10.28
CA ASN A 217 3.90 -6.60 8.84
C ASN A 217 2.53 -7.10 8.35
N ARG A 218 1.69 -6.19 7.84
CA ARG A 218 0.30 -6.50 7.45
C ARG A 218 0.30 -7.55 6.35
N GLU A 219 -0.40 -8.64 6.59
CA GLU A 219 -0.61 -9.70 5.60
C GLU A 219 -2.05 -9.66 5.08
N HIS A 220 -2.24 -10.12 3.85
CA HIS A 220 -3.57 -10.32 3.26
C HIS A 220 -3.60 -11.59 2.41
N SER A 221 -4.78 -11.96 1.93
CA SER A 221 -4.99 -13.17 1.12
C SER A 221 -6.10 -12.94 0.11
N HIS A 222 -6.14 -13.76 -0.95
CA HIS A 222 -7.17 -13.65 -1.98
C HIS A 222 -7.99 -14.94 -2.07
N ALA A 223 -9.30 -14.80 -2.23
CA ALA A 223 -10.11 -15.91 -2.72
C ALA A 223 -9.79 -16.18 -4.19
N PHE A 224 -9.87 -17.43 -4.64
CA PHE A 224 -9.68 -17.79 -6.05
C PHE A 224 -10.60 -18.92 -6.47
N SER A 225 -10.86 -19.02 -7.77
CA SER A 225 -11.59 -20.12 -8.38
C SER A 225 -11.11 -20.37 -9.80
N SER A 226 -11.06 -21.63 -10.22
CA SER A 226 -10.73 -22.03 -11.60
C SER A 226 -11.33 -23.41 -11.87
N SER A 227 -11.01 -23.99 -13.02
CA SER A 227 -11.47 -25.32 -13.42
C SER A 227 -10.46 -26.02 -14.32
N ILE A 228 -10.45 -27.35 -14.30
CA ILE A 228 -9.82 -28.19 -15.31
C ILE A 228 -10.90 -28.81 -16.21
N SER A 229 -10.56 -29.08 -17.47
CA SER A 229 -11.40 -29.85 -18.39
C SER A 229 -10.81 -31.24 -18.52
N VAL A 230 -11.44 -32.24 -17.90
CA VAL A 230 -11.00 -33.64 -17.99
C VAL A 230 -11.48 -34.21 -19.31
N ASP A 231 -10.54 -34.56 -20.18
CA ASP A 231 -10.83 -35.15 -21.48
C ASP A 231 -11.62 -36.45 -21.35
N SER A 232 -12.51 -36.68 -22.31
CA SER A 232 -13.21 -37.96 -22.45
C SER A 232 -12.30 -39.03 -23.04
N GLN A 233 -12.56 -40.27 -22.68
CA GLN A 233 -12.12 -41.45 -23.40
C GLN A 233 -13.26 -42.46 -23.48
N GLU A 234 -13.28 -43.21 -24.56
CA GLU A 234 -14.19 -44.35 -24.72
C GLU A 234 -13.55 -45.60 -24.09
N LEU A 235 -14.33 -46.34 -23.31
CA LEU A 235 -13.94 -47.68 -22.85
C LEU A 235 -14.93 -48.70 -23.43
N VAL A 236 -14.45 -49.86 -23.86
CA VAL A 236 -15.31 -50.93 -24.38
C VAL A 236 -15.88 -51.74 -23.22
N GLY A 237 -17.02 -51.35 -22.65
CA GLY A 237 -17.60 -52.07 -21.50
C GLY A 237 -19.02 -51.65 -21.16
N LYS A 238 -19.77 -52.51 -20.48
CA LYS A 238 -21.19 -52.27 -20.22
C LYS A 238 -21.40 -51.19 -19.16
N TRP A 239 -22.21 -50.18 -19.50
CA TRP A 239 -22.63 -49.13 -18.56
C TRP A 239 -23.58 -49.65 -17.49
N GLY A 240 -23.37 -49.16 -16.27
CA GLY A 240 -24.30 -49.31 -15.17
C GLY A 240 -24.03 -50.55 -14.35
N CYS A 241 -23.60 -50.32 -13.12
CA CYS A 241 -23.78 -51.30 -12.08
C CYS A 241 -25.26 -51.40 -11.76
N ALA A 242 -25.88 -52.48 -12.22
CA ALA A 242 -27.23 -52.74 -11.79
C ALA A 242 -27.24 -52.91 -10.26
N PRO A 243 -28.22 -52.34 -9.53
CA PRO A 243 -28.22 -52.37 -8.07
C PRO A 243 -28.31 -53.79 -7.48
N TRP A 244 -28.57 -54.81 -8.30
CA TRP A 244 -28.57 -56.23 -7.95
C TRP A 244 -27.21 -56.92 -8.13
N TYR A 245 -26.18 -56.19 -8.57
CA TYR A 245 -24.84 -56.75 -8.75
C TYR A 245 -24.07 -56.88 -7.44
N VAL A 246 -23.14 -57.84 -7.41
CA VAL A 246 -22.36 -58.20 -6.21
C VAL A 246 -21.56 -56.98 -5.74
N PRO A 247 -21.61 -56.60 -4.45
CA PRO A 247 -20.76 -55.54 -3.91
C PRO A 247 -19.29 -55.81 -4.26
N GLY A 248 -18.66 -54.87 -4.98
CA GLY A 248 -17.25 -54.97 -5.39
C GLY A 248 -16.99 -55.23 -6.88
N LEU A 249 -18.02 -55.39 -7.74
CA LEU A 249 -17.83 -55.51 -9.20
C LEU A 249 -17.84 -54.16 -9.97
N CYS A 250 -18.04 -53.05 -9.25
CA CYS A 250 -18.08 -51.71 -9.82
C CYS A 250 -16.77 -51.01 -9.54
N ASP A 251 -16.02 -50.70 -10.60
CA ASP A 251 -14.85 -49.85 -10.46
C ASP A 251 -15.25 -48.39 -10.69
N PRO A 252 -15.16 -47.53 -9.66
CA PRO A 252 -15.46 -46.12 -9.83
C PRO A 252 -14.32 -45.49 -10.64
N VAL A 253 -14.68 -44.85 -11.75
CA VAL A 253 -13.79 -44.04 -12.60
C VAL A 253 -14.20 -42.58 -12.54
N THR A 254 -13.31 -41.67 -12.91
CA THR A 254 -13.65 -40.25 -13.04
C THR A 254 -14.65 -40.06 -14.18
N LYS A 255 -15.66 -39.22 -13.99
CA LYS A 255 -16.46 -38.70 -15.12
C LYS A 255 -15.69 -37.61 -15.83
N ASP A 256 -15.68 -37.59 -17.16
CA ASP A 256 -15.09 -36.50 -17.95
C ASP A 256 -15.79 -35.13 -17.72
N GLY A 257 -15.31 -34.11 -18.43
CA GLY A 257 -15.86 -32.76 -18.43
C GLY A 257 -15.21 -31.82 -17.42
N THR A 258 -15.81 -30.64 -17.26
CA THR A 258 -15.25 -29.56 -16.44
C THR A 258 -15.37 -29.84 -14.94
N LYS A 259 -14.25 -29.73 -14.22
CA LYS A 259 -14.17 -29.84 -12.75
C LYS A 259 -13.67 -28.53 -12.19
N SER A 260 -14.55 -27.83 -11.46
CA SER A 260 -14.23 -26.56 -10.82
C SER A 260 -13.64 -26.76 -9.43
N PHE A 261 -12.82 -25.81 -9.01
CA PHE A 261 -12.28 -25.74 -7.66
C PHE A 261 -12.16 -24.27 -7.23
N SER A 262 -12.09 -24.05 -5.92
CA SER A 262 -11.89 -22.74 -5.31
C SER A 262 -11.10 -22.86 -4.01
N GLY A 263 -10.59 -21.74 -3.52
CA GLY A 263 -9.87 -21.68 -2.27
C GLY A 263 -9.53 -20.25 -1.88
N THR A 264 -8.66 -20.13 -0.87
CA THR A 264 -8.04 -18.87 -0.47
C THR A 264 -6.54 -19.07 -0.51
N THR A 265 -5.81 -18.09 -1.04
CA THR A 265 -4.36 -18.10 -1.00
C THR A 265 -3.87 -18.01 0.46
N TYR A 266 -2.65 -18.43 0.73
CA TYR A 266 -2.05 -18.20 2.05
C TYR A 266 -1.81 -16.71 2.26
N ALA A 267 -1.97 -16.28 3.51
CA ALA A 267 -1.68 -14.91 3.90
C ALA A 267 -0.21 -14.59 3.64
N THR A 268 0.06 -13.44 3.05
CA THR A 268 1.42 -12.96 2.77
C THR A 268 1.43 -11.44 2.83
N SER A 269 2.56 -10.88 3.26
CA SER A 269 2.77 -9.43 3.27
C SER A 269 3.01 -8.89 1.86
N SER A 270 2.48 -7.69 1.59
CA SER A 270 2.79 -6.92 0.38
C SER A 270 4.19 -6.28 0.40
N GLY A 271 4.89 -6.31 1.53
CA GLY A 271 6.24 -5.76 1.65
C GLY A 271 6.29 -4.23 1.69
N LEU A 272 5.14 -3.56 1.94
CA LEU A 272 5.04 -2.10 1.94
C LEU A 272 5.70 -1.49 3.19
N PRO A 273 6.79 -0.71 3.04
CA PRO A 273 7.58 -0.26 4.16
C PRO A 273 7.00 0.95 4.88
N TYR A 274 7.21 1.01 6.20
CA TYR A 274 6.88 2.18 7.01
C TYR A 274 7.96 2.48 8.05
N VAL A 275 7.88 3.68 8.63
CA VAL A 275 8.64 4.12 9.82
C VAL A 275 7.68 4.74 10.83
N THR A 276 7.87 4.45 12.11
CA THR A 276 7.00 4.94 13.20
C THR A 276 7.42 6.32 13.70
N TYR A 277 6.45 7.22 13.85
CA TYR A 277 6.63 8.53 14.49
C TYR A 277 5.47 8.84 15.44
N MET A 278 5.74 9.63 16.47
CA MET A 278 4.71 10.08 17.40
C MET A 278 3.77 11.04 16.65
N LEU A 279 2.49 10.68 16.53
CA LEU A 279 1.48 11.54 15.91
C LEU A 279 0.84 12.42 16.97
N CYS A 280 1.05 13.72 16.84
CA CYS A 280 0.53 14.72 17.75
C CYS A 280 -0.49 15.59 17.05
N GLN A 281 -1.51 16.01 17.79
CA GLN A 281 -2.46 17.03 17.40
C GLN A 281 -2.22 18.31 18.20
N LYS A 282 -2.22 19.45 17.54
CA LYS A 282 -2.22 20.75 18.20
C LYS A 282 -3.60 21.01 18.80
N SER A 283 -3.69 21.13 20.13
CA SER A 283 -4.94 21.28 20.89
C SER A 283 -5.14 22.66 21.53
N ALA A 284 -4.12 23.52 21.52
CA ALA A 284 -4.24 24.91 21.99
C ALA A 284 -4.18 25.89 20.81
N PHE A 285 -5.11 26.85 20.82
CA PHE A 285 -5.13 27.95 19.86
C PHE A 285 -3.97 28.91 20.15
N SER A 286 -3.11 29.12 19.15
CA SER A 286 -2.16 30.22 19.15
C SER A 286 -2.83 31.42 18.46
N PRO A 287 -3.02 32.57 19.14
CA PRO A 287 -3.63 33.76 18.56
C PRO A 287 -2.74 34.49 17.55
N SER A 288 -1.70 33.85 16.99
CA SER A 288 -0.85 34.49 15.98
C SER A 288 -1.71 34.97 14.81
N SER A 289 -1.88 36.28 14.75
CA SER A 289 -2.52 37.00 13.65
C SER A 289 -1.81 36.65 12.34
N ASN A 290 -2.57 36.32 11.29
CA ASN A 290 -2.21 36.33 9.86
C ASN A 290 -0.83 36.93 9.50
N PRO A 291 -0.01 36.32 8.61
CA PRO A 291 -0.03 34.98 7.98
C PRO A 291 0.96 33.99 8.64
N PRO A 292 1.08 32.72 8.16
CA PRO A 292 2.15 31.79 8.55
C PRO A 292 3.54 32.24 8.04
N GLN A 293 4.00 33.42 8.46
CA GLN A 293 5.34 33.93 8.12
C GLN A 293 6.44 33.08 8.75
N ASP A 294 6.13 32.44 9.87
CA ASP A 294 7.07 31.65 10.68
C ASP A 294 6.97 30.14 10.39
N VAL A 295 6.30 29.76 9.30
CA VAL A 295 6.25 28.38 8.80
C VAL A 295 7.07 28.31 7.52
N PRO A 296 7.87 27.26 7.31
CA PRO A 296 8.54 27.08 6.03
C PRO A 296 7.57 27.06 4.85
N GLN A 297 7.98 27.65 3.73
CA GLN A 297 7.25 27.52 2.47
C GLN A 297 7.19 26.05 2.04
N GLU A 298 6.15 25.71 1.28
CA GLU A 298 5.93 24.38 0.70
C GLU A 298 5.77 23.22 1.70
N VAL A 299 5.78 23.49 3.01
CA VAL A 299 5.42 22.49 4.01
C VAL A 299 3.96 22.08 3.83
N VAL A 300 3.72 20.79 4.00
CA VAL A 300 2.41 20.19 4.02
C VAL A 300 2.02 19.95 5.47
N THR A 301 0.83 20.44 5.84
CA THR A 301 0.22 20.14 7.13
C THR A 301 -1.10 19.40 6.96
N PHE A 302 -1.49 18.63 7.96
CA PHE A 302 -2.74 17.89 7.99
C PHE A 302 -3.67 18.49 9.03
N LEU A 303 -4.95 18.65 8.72
CA LEU A 303 -5.92 19.21 9.66
C LEU A 303 -7.12 18.28 9.84
N THR A 304 -7.61 18.25 11.08
CA THR A 304 -8.87 17.59 11.45
C THR A 304 -10.10 18.46 11.19
N ASP A 305 -9.93 19.65 10.61
CA ASP A 305 -11.00 20.58 10.21
C ASP A 305 -11.35 20.44 8.72
N GLN A 306 -12.55 20.85 8.32
CA GLN A 306 -13.03 20.65 6.93
C GLN A 306 -12.42 21.63 5.93
N THR A 307 -11.84 22.73 6.42
CA THR A 307 -11.32 23.82 5.61
C THR A 307 -9.98 24.27 6.16
N CYS A 308 -9.06 24.66 5.27
CA CYS A 308 -7.84 25.31 5.71
C CYS A 308 -8.16 26.68 6.35
N PRO A 309 -7.46 27.06 7.43
CA PRO A 309 -7.63 28.35 8.05
C PRO A 309 -7.10 29.49 7.17
N THR A 310 -7.44 30.74 7.49
CA THR A 310 -6.93 31.91 6.76
C THR A 310 -5.39 31.90 6.70
N GLY A 311 -4.85 32.22 5.52
CA GLY A 311 -3.41 32.14 5.27
C GLY A 311 -2.90 30.75 4.91
N TRP A 312 -3.80 29.76 4.81
CA TRP A 312 -3.52 28.43 4.30
C TRP A 312 -4.48 28.08 3.17
N LYS A 313 -4.02 27.25 2.22
CA LYS A 313 -4.82 26.72 1.12
C LYS A 313 -4.85 25.20 1.15
N MET A 314 -5.91 24.62 0.61
CA MET A 314 -5.98 23.17 0.44
C MET A 314 -5.17 22.76 -0.79
N THR A 315 -4.58 21.58 -0.76
CA THR A 315 -3.86 21.03 -1.92
C THR A 315 -4.49 19.72 -2.39
N GLU A 316 -4.58 19.56 -3.71
CA GLU A 316 -5.12 18.36 -4.35
C GLU A 316 -4.04 17.33 -4.68
N ALA A 317 -2.75 17.72 -4.62
CA ALA A 317 -1.64 16.98 -5.24
C ALA A 317 -1.53 15.51 -4.78
N THR A 318 -1.91 15.23 -3.53
CA THR A 318 -1.80 13.90 -2.95
C THR A 318 -3.11 13.34 -2.40
N THR A 319 -4.25 13.92 -2.80
CA THR A 319 -5.58 13.50 -2.33
C THR A 319 -5.81 11.99 -2.54
N GLY A 320 -6.28 11.30 -1.50
CA GLY A 320 -6.56 9.87 -1.48
C GLY A 320 -5.33 8.96 -1.52
N ARG A 321 -4.12 9.46 -1.28
CA ARG A 321 -2.88 8.68 -1.43
C ARG A 321 -2.13 8.53 -0.11
N TYR A 322 -1.54 7.36 0.12
CA TYR A 322 -0.55 7.17 1.18
C TYR A 322 0.72 7.96 0.82
N LEU A 323 1.21 8.75 1.76
CA LEU A 323 2.42 9.53 1.56
C LEU A 323 3.66 8.70 1.89
N VAL A 324 4.61 8.70 0.97
CA VAL A 324 5.89 8.00 1.05
C VAL A 324 7.00 9.04 1.05
N GLY A 325 7.99 8.90 1.93
CA GLY A 325 9.14 9.78 1.90
C GLY A 325 9.93 9.63 0.60
N LEU A 326 10.28 10.76 -0.01
CA LEU A 326 10.96 10.80 -1.30
C LEU A 326 12.35 10.13 -1.22
N PRO A 327 12.62 9.07 -2.00
CA PRO A 327 13.96 8.52 -2.09
C PRO A 327 14.93 9.51 -2.73
N SER A 328 16.22 9.38 -2.43
CA SER A 328 17.27 10.22 -3.03
C SER A 328 17.17 10.24 -4.57
N GLY A 329 17.13 11.44 -5.15
CA GLY A 329 17.02 11.67 -6.59
C GLY A 329 15.58 11.62 -7.16
N GLY A 330 14.56 11.41 -6.32
CA GLY A 330 13.17 11.47 -6.73
C GLY A 330 12.64 12.89 -6.99
N ILE A 331 11.42 12.96 -7.53
CA ILE A 331 10.70 14.22 -7.75
C ILE A 331 9.51 14.29 -6.76
N PRO A 332 9.41 15.33 -5.91
CA PRO A 332 8.27 15.50 -5.02
C PRO A 332 6.96 15.66 -5.78
N GLY A 333 5.88 15.13 -5.20
CA GLY A 333 4.52 15.24 -5.70
C GLY A 333 4.16 14.19 -6.75
N VAL A 334 5.10 13.33 -7.15
CA VAL A 334 4.78 12.24 -8.09
C VAL A 334 3.86 11.23 -7.40
N THR A 335 2.84 10.82 -8.15
CA THR A 335 1.87 9.81 -7.73
C THR A 335 2.06 8.52 -8.51
N PHE A 336 1.89 7.38 -7.85
CA PHE A 336 2.10 6.04 -8.41
C PHE A 336 1.27 5.01 -7.64
N GLY A 337 1.33 3.74 -8.07
CA GLY A 337 0.48 2.67 -7.54
C GLY A 337 -0.94 2.76 -8.07
N GLY A 338 -1.93 2.40 -7.25
CA GLY A 338 -3.33 2.37 -7.66
C GLY A 338 -4.06 3.72 -7.65
N GLU A 339 -5.38 3.62 -7.83
CA GLU A 339 -6.30 4.75 -7.85
C GLU A 339 -6.46 5.39 -6.45
N PRO A 340 -6.58 6.73 -6.35
CA PRO A 340 -6.82 7.40 -5.09
C PRO A 340 -8.01 6.85 -4.31
N LEU A 341 -7.81 6.70 -3.00
CA LEU A 341 -8.88 6.42 -2.06
C LEU A 341 -9.96 7.52 -2.15
N GLN A 342 -11.20 7.15 -1.86
CA GLN A 342 -12.33 8.07 -1.88
C GLN A 342 -12.89 8.27 -0.45
N PRO A 343 -13.26 9.50 -0.06
CA PRO A 343 -13.74 9.79 1.29
C PRO A 343 -15.25 9.46 1.41
N THR A 344 -15.61 8.20 1.60
CA THR A 344 -17.03 7.77 1.63
C THR A 344 -17.62 7.51 3.01
N GLY A 345 -16.84 7.57 4.09
CA GLY A 345 -17.33 7.70 5.47
C GLY A 345 -18.05 6.50 6.11
N THR A 346 -18.54 5.53 5.34
CA THR A 346 -19.47 4.53 5.88
C THR A 346 -19.31 3.13 5.28
N GLU A 347 -18.09 2.58 5.20
CA GLU A 347 -17.71 1.21 4.74
C GLU A 347 -16.62 1.30 3.64
N PRO A 348 -15.77 0.26 3.45
CA PRO A 348 -14.52 0.37 2.70
C PRO A 348 -14.82 0.51 1.21
N ASN A 349 -14.96 1.75 0.73
CA ASN A 349 -14.83 2.02 -0.71
C ASN A 349 -13.38 1.70 -1.08
N PRO A 350 -13.15 0.91 -2.14
CA PRO A 350 -12.19 -0.17 -2.13
C PRO A 350 -10.84 0.38 -1.71
N VAL A 351 -10.42 -0.01 -0.50
CA VAL A 351 -9.03 0.12 -0.11
C VAL A 351 -8.27 -0.56 -1.22
N ALA A 352 -7.46 0.19 -1.97
CA ALA A 352 -6.80 -0.23 -3.19
C ALA A 352 -6.68 -1.75 -3.35
N GLU A 353 -7.55 -2.29 -4.19
CA GLU A 353 -7.66 -3.73 -4.39
C GLU A 353 -6.78 -4.13 -5.57
N HIS A 354 -6.23 -5.33 -5.50
CA HIS A 354 -5.50 -5.92 -6.62
C HIS A 354 -5.84 -7.39 -6.77
N VAL A 355 -5.42 -7.95 -7.89
CA VAL A 355 -5.59 -9.36 -8.24
C VAL A 355 -4.27 -9.96 -8.66
N HIS A 356 -4.15 -11.28 -8.54
CA HIS A 356 -3.05 -12.04 -9.11
C HIS A 356 -3.58 -12.99 -10.17
N THR A 357 -2.82 -13.19 -11.24
CA THR A 357 -3.01 -14.36 -12.11
C THR A 357 -2.34 -15.58 -11.49
N PHE A 358 -2.83 -16.77 -11.83
CA PHE A 358 -2.22 -18.01 -11.41
C PHE A 358 -2.45 -19.09 -12.45
N SER A 359 -1.53 -20.04 -12.54
CA SER A 359 -1.67 -21.21 -13.41
C SER A 359 -0.98 -22.43 -12.79
N GLY A 360 -1.29 -23.60 -13.32
CA GLY A 360 -0.67 -24.85 -12.87
C GLY A 360 -1.25 -26.07 -13.57
N GLN A 361 -0.97 -27.23 -13.00
CA GLN A 361 -1.37 -28.53 -13.52
C GLN A 361 -1.96 -29.41 -12.42
N VAL A 362 -2.95 -30.21 -12.80
CA VAL A 362 -3.50 -31.30 -11.99
C VAL A 362 -3.29 -32.61 -12.74
N GLU A 363 -2.58 -33.55 -12.13
CA GLU A 363 -2.47 -34.91 -12.69
C GLU A 363 -3.56 -35.79 -12.08
N THR A 364 -4.31 -36.46 -12.94
CA THR A 364 -5.24 -37.50 -12.52
C THR A 364 -4.50 -38.82 -12.39
N GLY A 365 -4.75 -39.54 -11.28
CA GLY A 365 -4.20 -40.87 -11.06
C GLY A 365 -4.80 -41.88 -12.03
N ASP A 366 -4.17 -43.03 -12.21
CA ASP A 366 -4.73 -44.13 -12.98
C ASP A 366 -5.67 -45.00 -12.12
N LYS A 367 -6.64 -45.61 -12.77
CA LYS A 367 -7.48 -46.66 -12.20
C LYS A 367 -7.48 -47.82 -13.19
N GLY A 368 -7.12 -49.01 -12.74
CA GLY A 368 -7.33 -50.22 -13.55
C GLY A 368 -8.82 -50.49 -13.66
N VAL A 369 -9.30 -50.78 -14.87
CA VAL A 369 -10.67 -51.23 -15.13
C VAL A 369 -10.58 -52.41 -16.08
N GLY A 370 -10.99 -53.58 -15.62
CA GLY A 370 -11.16 -54.74 -16.52
C GLY A 370 -12.44 -54.58 -17.32
N LEU A 371 -12.56 -55.04 -18.56
CA LEU A 371 -13.81 -54.85 -19.31
C LEU A 371 -14.41 -56.18 -19.74
N ALA A 372 -15.67 -56.41 -19.36
CA ALA A 372 -16.50 -57.47 -19.93
C ALA A 372 -16.97 -57.07 -21.34
N SER A 373 -17.27 -58.03 -22.21
CA SER A 373 -17.85 -57.77 -23.53
C SER A 373 -19.09 -56.86 -23.42
N GLY A 374 -19.04 -55.68 -24.02
CA GLY A 374 -20.09 -54.67 -23.94
C GLY A 374 -19.98 -53.60 -25.03
N SER A 375 -21.02 -52.76 -25.15
CA SER A 375 -21.02 -51.58 -26.03
C SER A 375 -20.11 -50.48 -25.48
N GLY A 376 -19.55 -49.60 -26.33
CA GLY A 376 -18.69 -48.49 -25.93
C GLY A 376 -19.30 -47.61 -24.84
N SER A 377 -18.46 -47.16 -23.92
CA SER A 377 -18.84 -46.36 -22.77
C SER A 377 -18.33 -44.92 -22.92
N ASP A 378 -19.24 -43.97 -23.18
CA ASP A 378 -18.93 -42.54 -23.31
C ASP A 378 -18.96 -41.80 -21.96
N ASN A 379 -18.19 -40.71 -21.81
CA ASN A 379 -18.12 -39.85 -20.61
C ASN A 379 -17.17 -40.34 -19.50
N VAL A 380 -16.19 -41.18 -19.84
CA VAL A 380 -15.14 -41.60 -18.91
C VAL A 380 -13.99 -40.62 -18.96
N GLY A 381 -13.58 -40.12 -17.80
CA GLY A 381 -12.42 -39.23 -17.68
C GLY A 381 -11.13 -39.97 -18.01
N LYS A 382 -10.37 -39.42 -18.94
CA LYS A 382 -9.04 -39.90 -19.31
C LYS A 382 -8.03 -39.59 -18.19
N ARG A 383 -7.06 -40.48 -17.97
CA ARG A 383 -5.89 -40.13 -17.16
C ARG A 383 -5.02 -39.12 -17.90
N GLY A 384 -4.59 -38.07 -17.22
CA GLY A 384 -3.69 -37.09 -17.82
C GLY A 384 -3.30 -35.96 -16.89
N THR A 385 -2.54 -35.03 -17.46
CA THR A 385 -2.16 -33.78 -16.82
C THR A 385 -3.01 -32.67 -17.42
N TYR A 386 -3.81 -32.02 -16.58
CA TYR A 386 -4.75 -30.98 -16.98
C TYR A 386 -4.26 -29.63 -16.50
N ASN A 387 -4.03 -28.71 -17.45
CA ASN A 387 -3.66 -27.34 -17.12
C ASN A 387 -4.87 -26.58 -16.58
N TYR A 388 -4.61 -25.64 -15.69
CA TYR A 388 -5.58 -24.62 -15.26
C TYR A 388 -4.90 -23.25 -15.21
N SER A 389 -5.72 -22.22 -15.31
CA SER A 389 -5.33 -20.84 -15.05
C SER A 389 -6.52 -20.05 -14.51
N GLY A 390 -6.25 -18.95 -13.83
CA GLY A 390 -7.28 -18.06 -13.32
C GLY A 390 -6.72 -16.74 -12.81
N THR A 391 -7.63 -15.93 -12.29
CA THR A 391 -7.34 -14.68 -11.60
C THR A 391 -7.97 -14.76 -10.23
N THR A 392 -7.24 -14.33 -9.20
CA THR A 392 -7.79 -14.23 -7.85
C THR A 392 -8.88 -13.16 -7.80
N LYS A 393 -9.73 -13.20 -6.78
CA LYS A 393 -10.62 -12.08 -6.49
C LYS A 393 -9.82 -10.89 -5.98
N GLU A 394 -10.38 -9.72 -6.20
CA GLU A 394 -9.92 -8.45 -5.62
C GLU A 394 -9.80 -8.59 -4.10
N SER A 395 -8.70 -8.10 -3.57
CA SER A 395 -8.48 -7.97 -2.14
C SER A 395 -7.52 -6.82 -1.90
N SER A 396 -7.64 -6.20 -0.73
CA SER A 396 -6.78 -5.11 -0.32
C SER A 396 -5.65 -5.60 0.58
N VAL A 397 -4.53 -4.87 0.54
CA VAL A 397 -3.46 -4.94 1.56
C VAL A 397 -3.94 -4.50 2.95
N GLY A 398 -5.07 -3.78 3.05
CA GLY A 398 -5.72 -3.49 4.32
C GLY A 398 -4.92 -2.56 5.24
N LEU A 399 -4.18 -1.59 4.69
CA LEU A 399 -3.45 -0.60 5.48
C LEU A 399 -4.42 0.37 6.18
N PRO A 400 -4.34 0.53 7.50
CA PRO A 400 -5.26 1.40 8.23
C PRO A 400 -4.88 2.87 8.08
N TYR A 401 -5.87 3.75 7.95
CA TYR A 401 -5.60 5.18 7.80
C TYR A 401 -6.59 6.07 8.56
N MET A 402 -6.16 7.30 8.81
CA MET A 402 -6.98 8.43 9.23
C MET A 402 -7.12 9.37 8.03
N GLY A 403 -8.36 9.62 7.61
CA GLY A 403 -8.67 10.57 6.55
C GLY A 403 -8.74 12.01 7.04
N VAL A 404 -7.94 12.91 6.48
CA VAL A 404 -7.83 14.32 6.91
C VAL A 404 -7.72 15.25 5.72
N ILE A 405 -7.83 16.57 5.89
CA ILE A 405 -7.47 17.50 4.81
C ILE A 405 -5.98 17.80 4.84
N GLN A 406 -5.47 18.27 3.71
CA GLN A 406 -4.10 18.72 3.54
C GLN A 406 -4.07 20.19 3.20
N CYS A 407 -3.27 20.94 3.95
CA CYS A 407 -3.12 22.37 3.75
C CYS A 407 -1.65 22.76 3.58
N GLN A 408 -1.43 23.86 2.89
CA GLN A 408 -0.13 24.49 2.71
C GLN A 408 -0.23 25.98 3.03
N PRO A 409 0.85 26.61 3.55
CA PRO A 409 0.84 28.04 3.76
C PRO A 409 0.70 28.78 2.43
N CYS A 410 -0.09 29.84 2.41
CA CYS A 410 -0.22 30.72 1.25
C CYS A 410 1.10 31.42 0.95
N THR A 411 1.39 31.61 -0.34
CA THR A 411 2.52 32.44 -0.79
C THR A 411 2.06 33.85 -1.16
N ALA A 412 2.99 34.81 -1.25
CA ALA A 412 2.66 36.22 -1.51
C ALA A 412 1.95 36.47 -2.86
N ASN A 413 1.98 35.51 -3.79
CA ASN A 413 1.36 35.61 -5.11
C ASN A 413 0.35 34.47 -5.37
N ASP A 414 -0.20 33.90 -4.31
CA ASP A 414 -1.10 32.78 -4.44
C ASP A 414 -2.44 33.21 -5.06
N PRO A 415 -2.90 32.57 -6.15
CA PRO A 415 -4.16 32.92 -6.78
C PRO A 415 -5.38 32.46 -5.99
N ASP A 416 -5.22 31.59 -4.97
CA ASP A 416 -6.34 31.12 -4.15
C ASP A 416 -6.97 32.29 -3.38
N GLN A 417 -8.30 32.38 -3.41
CA GLN A 417 -9.04 33.43 -2.70
C GLN A 417 -8.79 33.38 -1.19
N ALA A 418 -8.59 32.21 -0.60
CA ALA A 418 -8.23 32.05 0.82
C ALA A 418 -6.89 32.70 1.17
N CYS A 419 -6.04 32.93 0.16
CA CYS A 419 -4.75 33.59 0.29
C CYS A 419 -4.79 35.09 -0.04
N GLN A 420 -5.86 35.59 -0.65
CA GLN A 420 -5.98 36.99 -1.08
C GLN A 420 -6.55 37.92 0.01
N THR A 421 -7.19 37.37 1.05
CA THR A 421 -7.82 38.16 2.13
C THR A 421 -6.87 38.46 3.30
N GLN A 422 -5.55 38.46 3.06
CA GLN A 422 -4.55 38.72 4.10
C GLN A 422 -4.40 40.20 4.46
#